data_AF-A0A0P1H4M3-F1
#
_entry.id   AF-A0A0P1H4M3-F1
#
_cell.length_a   1.000
_cell.length_b   1.000
_cell.length_c   1.000
_cell.angle_alpha   90.00
_cell.angle_beta   90.00
_cell.angle_gamma   90.00
#
_symmetry.space_group_name_H-M   'P 1'
#
loop_
_entity.id
_entity.type
_entity.pdbx_description
1 polymer ?
#
loop_
_entity_poly.entity_id
_entity_poly.type
_entity_poly.pdbx_seq_one_letter_code
_entity_poly.pdbx_strand_id
1 'polypeptide(L)'
;MLNRFIDAAIPGTTAINEKQELPVYYSRPATESESYEARSYLARETLEYPQTEFFEYHWSHMMQGNKLSDIWDTFQRLLFTPIWNVPSGLRVIWLAFWALILWFLWYIADGTMTWDSLSVEKIASMIAGGGALAGLLSWALTKFLPGKITASFVDVVRYLDTSPRSYAVRKNIRRGMIDFLESLHTSGRYERIIVVAHSLGAYIAYDGISYLWTKMNQDHVLPLAAGQEDRRKKELDPDVLARFESAATELKDGKTNDPEAYRALQRELWAAHRAAGNSWLITDFVTAGTPMYMADKLLTKDEDEFRVRQTRRDIASCPPFPDLPGKKKKGIFSYPYKGGDVLYHAAPFAVVRWSNMWFPAHLGFFGDWFGGPLARLFGTGIKDYPLMGNDWKRFLPAWAHTLYFTYPEDESEGSATGVLHDFMELDPQAWWPNGARAKPAGDPDVKGVESDE
;
A
#
# COMPACT_ATOMS: atom_id res chain seq x y z
N MET A 1 14.73 -3.54 2.94
CA MET A 1 13.73 -3.68 1.86
C MET A 1 13.94 -2.60 0.82
N LEU A 2 14.20 -1.37 1.26
CA LEU A 2 14.47 -0.21 0.40
C LEU A 2 15.47 -0.42 -0.75
N ASN A 3 16.69 -0.94 -0.52
CA ASN A 3 17.65 -1.10 -1.62
C ASN A 3 17.11 -1.98 -2.76
N ARG A 4 16.45 -3.10 -2.40
CA ARG A 4 15.76 -3.98 -3.36
C ARG A 4 14.64 -3.28 -4.11
N PHE A 5 13.90 -2.40 -3.43
CA PHE A 5 12.87 -1.58 -4.05
C PHE A 5 13.48 -0.55 -5.00
N ILE A 6 14.55 0.15 -4.62
CA ILE A 6 15.24 1.12 -5.47
C ILE A 6 15.71 0.43 -6.76
N ASP A 7 16.34 -0.73 -6.64
CA ASP A 7 16.80 -1.51 -7.80
C ASP A 7 15.65 -1.96 -8.70
N ALA A 8 14.48 -2.26 -8.12
CA ALA A 8 13.28 -2.59 -8.89
C ALA A 8 12.57 -1.34 -9.44
N ALA A 9 12.79 -0.15 -8.88
CA ALA A 9 12.02 1.04 -9.24
C ALA A 9 12.61 1.80 -10.44
N ILE A 10 13.93 1.80 -10.59
CA ILE A 10 14.63 2.43 -11.71
C ILE A 10 15.64 1.41 -12.28
N PRO A 11 15.49 0.99 -13.55
CA PRO A 11 16.44 0.09 -14.20
C PRO A 11 17.86 0.65 -14.19
N GLY A 12 18.86 -0.20 -13.93
CA GLY A 12 20.28 0.16 -14.11
C GLY A 12 21.00 0.77 -12.92
N THR A 13 20.43 0.78 -11.70
CA THR A 13 21.10 1.26 -10.48
C THR A 13 22.26 0.39 -9.98
N THR A 14 22.37 -0.85 -10.46
CA THR A 14 23.44 -1.80 -10.11
C THR A 14 24.66 -1.69 -11.04
N ALA A 15 24.55 -1.00 -12.17
CA ALA A 15 25.68 -0.77 -13.05
C ALA A 15 26.47 0.45 -12.55
N ILE A 16 27.65 0.22 -11.95
CA ILE A 16 28.72 1.20 -12.05
C ILE A 16 28.86 1.46 -13.55
N ASN A 17 28.59 2.69 -13.99
CA ASN A 17 28.70 3.02 -15.39
C ASN A 17 30.14 2.70 -15.80
N GLU A 18 30.38 1.67 -16.62
CA GLU A 18 31.73 1.18 -16.96
C GLU A 18 32.60 2.29 -17.58
N LYS A 19 31.98 3.41 -18.01
CA LYS A 19 32.64 4.59 -18.55
C LYS A 19 32.85 5.74 -17.55
N GLN A 20 32.17 5.75 -16.40
CA GLN A 20 32.30 6.75 -15.33
C GLN A 20 32.04 6.10 -13.97
N GLU A 21 33.04 6.07 -13.08
CA GLU A 21 33.01 5.49 -11.71
C GLU A 21 32.05 6.21 -10.72
N LEU A 22 30.94 6.77 -11.20
CA LEU A 22 29.98 7.49 -10.36
C LEU A 22 28.87 6.55 -9.86
N PRO A 23 28.52 6.60 -8.57
CA PRO A 23 27.41 5.81 -8.03
C PRO A 23 26.07 6.29 -8.63
N VAL A 24 25.19 5.33 -8.94
CA VAL A 24 23.89 5.61 -9.59
C VAL A 24 22.93 6.38 -8.67
N TYR A 25 23.09 6.25 -7.35
CA TYR A 25 22.37 7.04 -6.37
C TYR A 25 23.27 7.51 -5.23
N TYR A 26 22.93 8.66 -4.67
CA TYR A 26 23.63 9.23 -3.51
C TYR A 26 22.75 9.11 -2.27
N SER A 27 23.30 8.52 -1.22
CA SER A 27 22.58 8.40 0.04
C SER A 27 22.83 9.61 0.93
N ARG A 28 21.78 10.30 1.35
CA ARG A 28 21.83 11.48 2.24
C ARG A 28 21.00 11.22 3.51
N PRO A 29 21.30 11.89 4.63
CA PRO A 29 20.41 11.86 5.78
C PRO A 29 19.04 12.44 5.38
N ALA A 30 17.95 11.75 5.72
CA ALA A 30 16.61 12.25 5.45
C ALA A 30 16.22 13.27 6.53
N THR A 31 16.21 14.56 6.18
CA THR A 31 15.83 15.64 7.09
C THR A 31 14.33 15.69 7.37
N GLU A 32 13.54 15.03 6.54
CA GLU A 32 12.08 14.95 6.55
C GLU A 32 11.57 13.94 7.59
N SER A 33 12.44 13.04 8.04
CA SER A 33 12.12 12.05 9.06
C SER A 33 12.61 12.52 10.42
N GLU A 34 11.85 12.26 11.49
CA GLU A 34 12.35 12.41 12.87
C GLU A 34 13.43 11.38 13.24
N SER A 35 13.75 10.44 12.35
CA SER A 35 14.76 9.40 12.57
C SER A 35 16.15 9.84 12.08
N TYR A 36 17.12 9.84 12.99
CA TYR A 36 18.54 10.05 12.69
C TYR A 36 19.15 8.93 11.83
N GLU A 37 18.48 7.77 11.73
CA GLU A 37 18.92 6.65 10.90
C GLU A 37 18.26 6.65 9.51
N ALA A 38 17.25 7.49 9.29
CA ALA A 38 16.57 7.56 8.00
C ALA A 38 17.50 8.17 6.95
N ARG A 39 17.53 7.53 5.78
CA ARG A 39 18.32 7.97 4.63
C ARG A 39 17.40 8.18 3.45
N SER A 40 17.68 9.24 2.70
CA SER A 40 17.12 9.45 1.37
C SER A 40 18.13 9.01 0.32
N TYR A 41 17.63 8.45 -0.79
CA TYR A 41 18.47 8.00 -1.89
C TYR A 41 18.09 8.77 -3.14
N LEU A 42 19.02 9.59 -3.62
CA LEU A 42 18.80 10.47 -4.77
C LEU A 42 19.29 9.80 -6.05
N ALA A 43 18.36 9.43 -6.93
CA ALA A 43 18.62 9.10 -8.33
C ALA A 43 18.68 10.38 -9.17
N ARG A 44 19.69 10.48 -10.02
CA ARG A 44 19.87 11.64 -10.90
C ARG A 44 18.85 11.62 -12.04
N GLU A 45 18.56 12.81 -12.57
CA GLU A 45 17.82 12.94 -13.82
C GLU A 45 18.58 12.24 -14.96
N THR A 46 17.84 11.49 -15.76
CA THR A 46 18.30 10.89 -17.01
C THR A 46 17.42 11.37 -18.16
N LEU A 47 17.70 10.94 -19.40
CA LEU A 47 16.82 11.25 -20.53
C LEU A 47 15.43 10.62 -20.40
N GLU A 48 15.32 9.54 -19.62
CA GLU A 48 14.11 8.72 -19.46
C GLU A 48 13.39 9.01 -18.14
N TYR A 49 14.12 9.38 -17.09
CA TYR A 49 13.57 9.55 -15.74
C TYR A 49 13.91 10.92 -15.14
N PRO A 50 12.96 11.57 -14.45
CA PRO A 50 13.25 12.80 -13.72
C PRO A 50 14.12 12.51 -12.50
N GLN A 51 14.73 13.55 -11.94
CA GLN A 51 15.40 13.45 -10.65
C GLN A 51 14.43 12.90 -9.60
N THR A 52 14.78 11.77 -8.98
CA THR A 52 13.89 11.01 -8.10
C THR A 52 14.58 10.76 -6.77
N GLU A 53 13.90 11.03 -5.66
CA GLU A 53 14.42 10.78 -4.32
C GLU A 53 13.57 9.72 -3.61
N PHE A 54 14.21 8.66 -3.13
CA PHE A 54 13.56 7.56 -2.45
C PHE A 54 13.67 7.70 -0.94
N PHE A 55 12.57 7.40 -0.25
CA PHE A 55 12.48 7.43 1.20
C PHE A 55 11.88 6.13 1.73
N GLU A 56 12.31 5.70 2.92
CA GLU A 56 11.70 4.61 3.66
C GLU A 56 11.16 5.12 4.99
N TYR A 57 9.84 5.00 5.18
CA TYR A 57 9.24 5.24 6.48
C TYR A 57 9.45 4.01 7.39
N HIS A 58 10.48 4.06 8.22
CA HIS A 58 10.88 2.94 9.08
C HIS A 58 10.03 2.81 10.35
N TRP A 59 8.88 2.14 10.27
CA TRP A 59 7.94 1.98 11.40
C TRP A 59 8.14 0.71 12.23
N SER A 60 8.85 -0.29 11.70
CA SER A 60 8.95 -1.65 12.29
C SER A 60 9.47 -1.65 13.73
N HIS A 61 10.39 -0.73 14.06
CA HIS A 61 10.96 -0.59 15.40
C HIS A 61 9.92 -0.21 16.48
N MET A 62 8.75 0.33 16.09
CA MET A 62 7.66 0.64 17.02
C MET A 62 6.79 -0.58 17.35
N MET A 63 6.82 -1.64 16.53
CA MET A 63 6.06 -2.88 16.72
C MET A 63 6.81 -3.89 17.60
N GLN A 64 7.23 -3.48 18.80
CA GLN A 64 7.95 -4.35 19.75
C GLN A 64 7.01 -5.00 20.78
N GLY A 65 7.32 -6.24 21.18
CA GLY A 65 6.62 -6.95 22.25
C GLY A 65 5.32 -7.64 21.84
N ASN A 66 5.21 -8.08 20.59
CA ASN A 66 4.05 -8.83 20.08
C ASN A 66 3.81 -10.10 20.91
N LYS A 67 2.55 -10.35 21.30
CA LYS A 67 2.15 -11.61 21.95
C LYS A 67 1.25 -12.40 21.02
N LEU A 68 1.34 -13.72 21.07
CA LEU A 68 0.41 -14.61 20.36
C LEU A 68 -1.05 -14.42 20.83
N SER A 69 -1.28 -13.89 22.04
CA SER A 69 -2.62 -13.52 22.50
C SER A 69 -3.25 -12.42 21.63
N ASP A 70 -2.44 -11.54 21.04
CA ASP A 70 -2.93 -10.38 20.29
C ASP A 70 -3.57 -10.82 18.96
N ILE A 71 -3.25 -12.02 18.46
CA ILE A 71 -3.85 -12.61 17.25
C ILE A 71 -5.04 -13.53 17.55
N TRP A 72 -5.29 -13.86 18.81
CA TRP A 72 -6.22 -14.94 19.17
C TRP A 72 -7.65 -14.65 18.73
N ASP A 73 -8.17 -13.44 18.96
CA ASP A 73 -9.52 -13.07 18.56
C ASP A 73 -9.70 -13.11 17.04
N THR A 74 -8.70 -12.65 16.28
CA THR A 74 -8.71 -12.69 14.82
C THR A 74 -8.59 -14.12 14.30
N PHE A 75 -7.75 -14.95 14.94
CA PHE A 75 -7.65 -16.37 14.64
C PHE A 75 -8.98 -17.09 14.88
N GLN A 76 -9.64 -16.87 16.02
CA GLN A 76 -10.95 -17.46 16.31
C GLN A 76 -12.00 -17.03 15.28
N ARG A 77 -12.06 -15.72 14.96
CA ARG A 77 -12.97 -15.21 13.91
C ARG A 77 -12.74 -15.91 12.58
N LEU A 78 -11.48 -16.05 12.17
CA LEU A 78 -11.13 -16.73 10.92
C LEU A 78 -11.43 -18.24 10.97
N LEU A 79 -11.15 -18.91 12.09
CA LEU A 79 -11.36 -20.34 12.27
C LEU A 79 -12.85 -20.71 12.15
N PHE A 80 -13.74 -19.91 12.72
CA PHE A 80 -15.19 -20.12 12.65
C PHE A 80 -15.87 -19.46 11.44
N THR A 81 -15.10 -18.83 10.55
CA THR A 81 -15.64 -18.31 9.28
C THR A 81 -15.99 -19.49 8.35
N PRO A 82 -17.18 -19.51 7.72
CA PRO A 82 -17.52 -20.53 6.73
C PRO A 82 -16.47 -20.59 5.60
N ILE A 83 -16.13 -21.79 5.12
CA ILE A 83 -15.05 -21.99 4.14
C ILE A 83 -15.16 -21.10 2.88
N TRP A 84 -16.38 -20.82 2.44
CA TRP A 84 -16.67 -19.98 1.28
C TRP A 84 -16.26 -18.51 1.49
N ASN A 85 -16.26 -18.05 2.74
CA ASN A 85 -15.92 -16.70 3.16
C ASN A 85 -14.47 -16.57 3.67
N VAL A 86 -13.73 -17.69 3.73
CA VAL A 86 -12.30 -17.68 4.07
C VAL A 86 -11.52 -17.09 2.88
N PRO A 87 -10.59 -16.15 3.13
CA PRO A 87 -9.72 -15.59 2.11
C PRO A 87 -9.03 -16.70 1.31
N SER A 88 -9.02 -16.59 -0.02
CA SER A 88 -8.61 -17.68 -0.93
C SER A 88 -7.24 -18.25 -0.59
N GLY A 89 -6.25 -17.39 -0.28
CA GLY A 89 -4.90 -17.80 0.07
C GLY A 89 -4.75 -18.52 1.42
N LEU A 90 -5.78 -18.49 2.27
CA LEU A 90 -5.77 -19.13 3.59
C LEU A 90 -6.66 -20.39 3.66
N ARG A 91 -7.41 -20.73 2.60
CA ARG A 91 -8.40 -21.83 2.62
C ARG A 91 -7.77 -23.18 2.94
N VAL A 92 -6.62 -23.50 2.35
CA VAL A 92 -5.95 -24.79 2.58
C VAL A 92 -5.42 -24.88 4.01
N ILE A 93 -4.88 -23.79 4.54
CA ILE A 93 -4.40 -23.72 5.93
C ILE A 93 -5.56 -23.84 6.91
N TRP A 94 -6.68 -23.17 6.62
CA TRP A 94 -7.91 -23.27 7.40
C TRP A 94 -8.44 -24.71 7.43
N LEU A 95 -8.46 -25.40 6.28
CA LEU A 95 -8.83 -26.82 6.19
C LEU A 95 -7.86 -27.70 6.99
N ALA A 96 -6.55 -27.43 6.93
CA ALA A 96 -5.56 -28.15 7.70
C ALA A 96 -5.76 -27.97 9.21
N PHE A 97 -6.09 -26.76 9.68
CA PHE A 97 -6.43 -26.51 11.08
C PHE A 97 -7.68 -27.28 11.51
N TRP A 98 -8.75 -27.28 10.72
CA TRP A 98 -9.95 -28.09 11.03
C TRP A 98 -9.66 -29.60 11.00
N ALA A 99 -8.86 -30.08 10.05
CA ALA A 99 -8.44 -31.47 10.00
C ALA A 99 -7.66 -31.86 11.27
N LEU A 100 -6.75 -31.00 11.75
CA LEU A 100 -6.03 -31.21 13.00
C LEU A 100 -6.95 -31.19 14.22
N ILE A 101 -7.93 -30.28 14.28
CA ILE A 101 -8.91 -30.23 15.37
C ILE A 101 -9.78 -31.50 15.38
N LEU A 102 -10.32 -31.89 14.23
CA LEU A 102 -11.15 -33.09 14.10
C LEU A 102 -10.35 -34.36 14.42
N TRP A 103 -9.09 -34.42 13.98
CA TRP A 103 -8.17 -35.50 14.31
C TRP A 103 -7.92 -35.58 15.83
N PHE A 104 -7.66 -34.44 16.48
CA PHE A 104 -7.47 -34.37 17.93
C PHE A 104 -8.73 -34.80 18.70
N LEU A 105 -9.91 -34.36 18.26
CA LEU A 105 -11.20 -34.76 18.84
C LEU A 105 -11.46 -36.27 18.68
N TRP A 106 -11.14 -36.83 17.51
CA TRP A 106 -11.24 -38.28 17.27
C TRP A 106 -10.31 -39.06 18.21
N TYR A 107 -9.06 -38.60 18.37
CA TYR A 107 -8.09 -39.23 19.26
C TYR A 107 -8.55 -39.24 20.73
N ILE A 108 -9.13 -38.13 21.21
CA ILE A 108 -9.77 -38.06 22.53
C ILE A 108 -10.95 -39.04 22.63
N ALA A 109 -11.82 -39.08 21.62
CA ALA A 109 -13.01 -39.93 21.61
C ALA A 109 -12.68 -41.44 21.60
N ASP A 110 -11.57 -41.83 20.97
CA ASP A 110 -11.07 -43.21 20.93
C ASP A 110 -10.48 -43.68 22.27
N GLY A 111 -10.44 -42.81 23.29
CA GLY A 111 -10.00 -43.16 24.65
C GLY A 111 -8.47 -43.32 24.78
N THR A 112 -7.73 -43.01 23.73
CA THR A 112 -6.26 -43.07 23.71
C THR A 112 -5.60 -41.93 24.52
N MET A 113 -6.36 -40.88 24.87
CA MET A 113 -5.88 -39.71 25.59
C MET A 113 -6.64 -39.50 26.92
N THR A 114 -5.96 -39.66 28.05
CA THR A 114 -6.49 -39.34 29.38
C THR A 114 -6.06 -37.94 29.84
N TRP A 115 -6.89 -37.23 30.60
CA TRP A 115 -6.65 -35.83 31.00
C TRP A 115 -5.36 -35.61 31.82
N ASP A 116 -4.85 -36.64 32.50
CA ASP A 116 -3.59 -36.60 33.26
C ASP A 116 -2.32 -36.73 32.39
N SER A 117 -2.44 -36.83 31.06
CA SER A 117 -1.36 -37.22 30.14
C SER A 117 -0.77 -36.12 29.25
N LEU A 118 -1.18 -34.86 29.45
CA LEU A 118 -0.72 -33.71 28.67
C LEU A 118 0.71 -33.27 29.08
N SER A 119 1.72 -33.91 28.51
CA SER A 119 3.12 -33.48 28.55
C SER A 119 3.61 -33.12 27.14
N VAL A 120 4.57 -32.19 27.05
CA VAL A 120 5.16 -31.75 25.77
C VAL A 120 5.75 -32.93 24.99
N GLU A 121 6.37 -33.89 25.68
CA GLU A 121 6.93 -35.11 25.10
C GLU A 121 5.86 -36.02 24.50
N LYS A 122 4.68 -36.13 25.12
CA LYS A 122 3.56 -36.89 24.57
C LYS A 122 2.84 -36.19 23.43
N ILE A 123 2.79 -34.85 23.41
CA ILE A 123 2.31 -34.09 22.25
C ILE A 123 3.25 -34.32 21.06
N ALA A 124 4.57 -34.31 21.29
CA ALA A 124 5.56 -34.65 20.27
C ALA A 124 5.44 -36.11 19.80
N SER A 125 5.22 -37.06 20.73
CA SER A 125 5.00 -38.47 20.37
C SER A 125 3.64 -38.70 19.70
N MET A 126 2.62 -37.88 19.95
CA MET A 126 1.33 -37.91 19.24
C MET A 126 1.48 -37.38 17.81
N ILE A 127 2.30 -36.36 17.57
CA ILE A 127 2.62 -35.91 16.21
C ILE A 127 3.41 -37.00 15.45
N ALA A 128 4.28 -37.74 16.16
CA ALA A 128 5.03 -38.85 15.59
C ALA A 128 4.21 -40.15 15.45
N GLY A 129 3.26 -40.41 16.35
CA GLY A 129 2.48 -41.66 16.46
C GLY A 129 1.03 -41.56 15.96
N GLY A 130 0.54 -40.36 15.65
CA GLY A 130 -0.84 -40.03 15.27
C GLY A 130 -1.30 -40.48 13.88
N GLY A 131 -0.54 -41.38 13.26
CA GLY A 131 -0.67 -41.74 11.85
C GLY A 131 0.06 -40.74 10.94
N ALA A 132 0.58 -41.23 9.81
CA ALA A 132 1.41 -40.46 8.88
C ALA A 132 0.77 -39.12 8.45
N LEU A 133 -0.57 -39.04 8.39
CA LEU A 133 -1.29 -37.83 7.96
C LEU A 133 -1.17 -36.65 8.94
N ALA A 134 -1.29 -36.87 10.26
CA ALA A 134 -1.19 -35.79 11.25
C ALA A 134 0.25 -35.29 11.41
N GLY A 135 1.21 -36.21 11.35
CA GLY A 135 2.64 -35.90 11.27
C GLY A 135 2.98 -35.09 10.03
N LEU A 136 2.46 -35.50 8.85
CA LEU A 136 2.64 -34.78 7.59
C LEU A 136 1.99 -33.38 7.62
N LEU A 137 0.78 -33.23 8.18
CA LEU A 137 0.12 -31.93 8.31
C LEU A 137 0.88 -30.98 9.24
N SER A 138 1.34 -31.48 10.39
CA SER A 138 2.11 -30.69 11.36
C SER A 138 3.49 -30.31 10.80
N TRP A 139 4.16 -31.25 10.13
CA TRP A 139 5.42 -31.01 9.42
C TRP A 139 5.24 -30.00 8.28
N ALA A 140 4.18 -30.14 7.49
CA ALA A 140 3.88 -29.20 6.41
C ALA A 140 3.61 -27.80 6.97
N LEU A 141 2.77 -27.66 8.00
CA LEU A 141 2.50 -26.37 8.63
C LEU A 141 3.78 -25.71 9.17
N THR A 142 4.64 -26.46 9.85
CA THR A 142 5.91 -25.91 10.39
C THR A 142 6.93 -25.58 9.31
N LYS A 143 6.98 -26.36 8.22
CA LYS A 143 7.91 -26.13 7.10
C LYS A 143 7.47 -24.97 6.19
N PHE A 144 6.17 -24.82 5.99
CA PHE A 144 5.57 -23.86 5.06
C PHE A 144 4.99 -22.60 5.72
N LEU A 145 4.93 -22.47 7.06
CA LEU A 145 4.75 -21.18 7.76
C LEU A 145 6.12 -20.64 8.19
N PRO A 146 6.73 -19.72 7.44
CA PRO A 146 8.00 -19.12 7.83
C PRO A 146 7.75 -18.15 9.00
N GLY A 147 8.54 -18.25 10.06
CA GLY A 147 8.35 -17.40 11.26
C GLY A 147 8.31 -15.90 10.97
N LYS A 148 9.02 -15.42 9.93
CA LYS A 148 8.99 -14.02 9.48
C LYS A 148 7.62 -13.60 8.92
N ILE A 149 6.94 -14.49 8.21
CA ILE A 149 5.62 -14.23 7.63
C ILE A 149 4.56 -14.21 8.73
N THR A 150 4.64 -15.15 9.68
CA THR A 150 3.77 -15.16 10.85
C THR A 150 3.96 -13.88 11.68
N ALA A 151 5.21 -13.43 11.88
CA ALA A 151 5.49 -12.17 12.57
C ALA A 151 4.88 -10.96 11.84
N SER A 152 5.03 -10.89 10.52
CA SER A 152 4.42 -9.82 9.70
C SER A 152 2.90 -9.82 9.81
N PHE A 153 2.26 -10.99 9.85
CA PHE A 153 0.81 -11.07 10.03
C PHE A 153 0.38 -10.64 11.45
N VAL A 154 1.16 -11.01 12.48
CA VAL A 154 0.93 -10.55 13.85
C VAL A 154 1.01 -9.03 13.94
N ASP A 155 1.96 -8.40 13.25
CA ASP A 155 2.06 -6.93 13.18
C ASP A 155 0.81 -6.30 12.58
N VAL A 156 0.23 -6.93 11.53
CA VAL A 156 -1.02 -6.46 10.90
C VAL A 156 -2.15 -6.49 11.91
N VAL A 157 -2.36 -7.62 12.57
CA VAL A 157 -3.46 -7.75 13.55
C VAL A 157 -3.27 -6.75 14.69
N ARG A 158 -2.04 -6.58 15.18
CA ARG A 158 -1.75 -5.61 16.25
C ARG A 158 -1.97 -4.17 15.82
N TYR A 159 -1.60 -3.79 14.59
CA TYR A 159 -1.88 -2.46 14.08
C TYR A 159 -3.38 -2.17 14.06
N LEU A 160 -4.18 -3.16 13.66
CA LEU A 160 -5.63 -3.04 13.52
C LEU A 160 -6.40 -3.24 14.84
N ASP A 161 -5.76 -3.81 15.86
CA ASP A 161 -6.34 -4.05 17.17
C ASP A 161 -6.72 -2.73 17.89
N THR A 162 -7.98 -2.62 18.30
CA THR A 162 -8.52 -1.43 18.96
C THR A 162 -8.22 -1.38 20.46
N SER A 163 -7.50 -2.36 21.02
CA SER A 163 -7.13 -2.37 22.44
C SER A 163 -6.27 -1.15 22.85
N PRO A 164 -6.32 -0.73 24.12
CA PRO A 164 -5.53 0.41 24.62
C PRO A 164 -4.01 0.24 24.42
N ARG A 165 -3.51 -0.99 24.47
CA ARG A 165 -2.09 -1.31 24.28
C ARG A 165 -1.64 -1.02 22.84
N SER A 166 -2.48 -1.40 21.87
CA SER A 166 -2.23 -1.23 20.45
C SER A 166 -2.50 0.21 19.98
N TYR A 167 -3.35 0.96 20.71
CA TYR A 167 -3.66 2.36 20.42
C TYR A 167 -2.43 3.27 20.40
N ALA A 168 -1.56 3.20 21.43
CA ALA A 168 -0.39 4.07 21.51
C ALA A 168 0.59 3.85 20.34
N VAL A 169 0.84 2.58 19.99
CA VAL A 169 1.71 2.22 18.87
C VAL A 169 1.12 2.67 17.55
N ARG A 170 -0.16 2.37 17.28
CA ARG A 170 -0.85 2.84 16.07
C ARG A 170 -0.85 4.35 15.96
N LYS A 171 -1.11 5.07 17.06
CA LYS A 171 -1.10 6.54 17.09
C LYS A 171 0.27 7.08 16.67
N ASN A 172 1.35 6.55 17.24
CA ASN A 172 2.71 6.99 16.92
C ASN A 172 3.09 6.69 15.47
N ILE A 173 2.79 5.47 14.98
CA ILE A 173 3.03 5.09 13.59
C ILE A 173 2.27 5.99 12.62
N ARG A 174 0.99 6.26 12.88
CA ARG A 174 0.18 7.15 12.02
C ARG A 174 0.68 8.58 12.05
N ARG A 175 0.98 9.10 13.24
CA ARG A 175 1.52 10.44 13.40
C ARG A 175 2.82 10.61 12.61
N GLY A 176 3.80 9.71 12.80
CA GLY A 176 5.06 9.78 12.08
C GLY A 176 4.90 9.69 10.57
N MET A 177 3.93 8.90 10.06
CA MET A 177 3.64 8.84 8.62
C MET A 177 3.03 10.16 8.12
N ILE A 178 2.08 10.74 8.85
CA ILE A 178 1.46 12.01 8.48
C ILE A 178 2.49 13.13 8.50
N ASP A 179 3.27 13.24 9.58
CA ASP A 179 4.29 14.29 9.75
C ASP A 179 5.37 14.16 8.66
N PHE A 180 5.78 12.93 8.32
CA PHE A 180 6.70 12.66 7.22
C PHE A 180 6.14 13.11 5.86
N LEU A 181 4.92 12.69 5.50
CA LEU A 181 4.30 13.09 4.23
C LEU A 181 4.05 14.61 4.18
N GLU A 182 3.63 15.23 5.28
CA GLU A 182 3.42 16.67 5.39
C GLU A 182 4.73 17.45 5.16
N SER A 183 5.85 16.95 5.68
CA SER A 183 7.17 17.56 5.45
C SER A 183 7.57 17.51 3.96
N LEU A 184 7.28 16.41 3.26
CA LEU A 184 7.56 16.29 1.82
C LEU A 184 6.74 17.31 1.02
N HIS A 185 5.46 17.48 1.36
CA HIS A 185 4.57 18.45 0.70
C HIS A 185 5.01 19.90 0.91
N THR A 186 5.47 20.23 2.10
CA THR A 186 5.81 21.61 2.48
C THR A 186 7.24 21.99 2.16
N SER A 187 8.10 21.02 1.82
CA SER A 187 9.52 21.25 1.48
C SER A 187 9.74 22.15 0.26
N GLY A 188 8.78 22.22 -0.67
CA GLY A 188 8.94 22.91 -1.96
C GLY A 188 9.94 22.25 -2.91
N ARG A 189 10.44 21.05 -2.60
CA ARG A 189 11.44 20.32 -3.41
C ARG A 189 10.85 19.37 -4.45
N TYR A 190 9.58 19.00 -4.30
CA TYR A 190 8.95 17.96 -5.11
C TYR A 190 7.74 18.49 -5.86
N GLU A 191 7.56 17.98 -7.08
CA GLU A 191 6.36 18.22 -7.89
C GLU A 191 5.32 17.10 -7.76
N ARG A 192 5.79 15.89 -7.43
CA ARG A 192 5.00 14.65 -7.40
C ARG A 192 5.51 13.73 -6.30
N ILE A 193 4.59 13.05 -5.61
CA ILE A 193 4.90 12.01 -4.64
C ILE A 193 4.17 10.72 -5.06
N ILE A 194 4.90 9.61 -5.07
CA ILE A 194 4.38 8.25 -5.26
C ILE A 194 4.59 7.49 -3.96
N VAL A 195 3.52 6.93 -3.40
CA VAL A 195 3.58 6.13 -2.17
C VAL A 195 3.51 4.66 -2.53
N VAL A 196 4.61 3.93 -2.34
CA VAL A 196 4.66 2.48 -2.54
C VAL A 196 4.64 1.79 -1.18
N ALA A 197 3.76 0.80 -1.02
CA ALA A 197 3.55 0.15 0.26
C ALA A 197 3.36 -1.36 0.12
N HIS A 198 4.13 -2.11 0.90
CA HIS A 198 4.09 -3.58 0.93
C HIS A 198 3.45 -4.08 2.23
N SER A 199 2.61 -5.12 2.13
CA SER A 199 2.02 -5.80 3.29
C SER A 199 1.33 -4.80 4.27
N LEU A 200 1.65 -4.84 5.57
CA LEU A 200 1.14 -3.88 6.58
C LEU A 200 1.39 -2.41 6.22
N GLY A 201 2.47 -2.12 5.51
CA GLY A 201 2.78 -0.76 5.07
C GLY A 201 1.62 -0.12 4.30
N ALA A 202 0.81 -0.91 3.60
CA ALA A 202 -0.34 -0.43 2.86
C ALA A 202 -1.42 0.19 3.77
N TYR A 203 -1.71 -0.39 4.94
CA TYR A 203 -2.63 0.21 5.91
C TYR A 203 -2.06 1.53 6.48
N ILE A 204 -0.76 1.56 6.76
CA ILE A 204 -0.08 2.75 7.30
C ILE A 204 -0.11 3.89 6.28
N ALA A 205 0.23 3.60 5.03
CA ALA A 205 0.19 4.55 3.92
C ALA A 205 -1.24 5.02 3.61
N TYR A 206 -2.21 4.10 3.57
CA TYR A 206 -3.63 4.41 3.37
C TYR A 206 -4.17 5.36 4.46
N ASP A 207 -3.86 5.08 5.73
CA ASP A 207 -4.22 5.94 6.85
C ASP A 207 -3.52 7.30 6.71
N GLY A 208 -2.21 7.31 6.41
CA GLY A 208 -1.42 8.52 6.20
C GLY A 208 -2.02 9.43 5.13
N ILE A 209 -2.34 8.88 3.96
CA ILE A 209 -2.98 9.60 2.84
C ILE A 209 -4.34 10.15 3.28
N SER A 210 -5.19 9.33 3.89
CA SER A 210 -6.55 9.72 4.26
C SER A 210 -6.57 10.82 5.33
N TYR A 211 -5.71 10.73 6.34
CA TYR A 211 -5.62 11.73 7.40
C TYR A 211 -4.92 13.01 6.93
N LEU A 212 -3.84 12.91 6.15
CA LEU A 212 -3.18 14.09 5.59
C LEU A 212 -4.12 14.85 4.65
N TRP A 213 -4.90 14.14 3.84
CA TRP A 213 -5.90 14.74 2.96
C TRP A 213 -6.89 15.62 3.74
N THR A 214 -7.35 15.15 4.91
CA THR A 214 -8.25 15.95 5.76
C THR A 214 -7.62 17.27 6.23
N LYS A 215 -6.29 17.32 6.39
CA LYS A 215 -5.56 18.55 6.71
C LYS A 215 -5.45 19.48 5.49
N MET A 216 -5.16 18.92 4.32
CA MET A 216 -4.69 19.70 3.16
C MET A 216 -5.75 19.99 2.10
N ASN A 217 -6.87 19.26 2.08
CA ASN A 217 -7.88 19.39 1.01
C ASN A 217 -8.49 20.80 0.88
N GLN A 218 -8.38 21.62 1.92
CA GLN A 218 -8.91 22.97 2.00
C GLN A 218 -7.84 24.07 1.88
N ASP A 219 -6.55 23.73 1.83
CA ASP A 219 -5.46 24.71 1.93
C ASP A 219 -5.57 25.84 0.89
N HIS A 220 -6.02 25.52 -0.32
CA HIS A 220 -6.17 26.48 -1.42
C HIS A 220 -7.24 27.54 -1.19
N VAL A 221 -8.23 27.28 -0.34
CA VAL A 221 -9.32 28.22 -0.04
C VAL A 221 -9.16 28.92 1.31
N LEU A 222 -8.17 28.51 2.13
CA LEU A 222 -7.85 29.18 3.38
C LEU A 222 -7.11 30.50 3.12
N PRO A 223 -7.36 31.57 3.90
CA PRO A 223 -6.63 32.82 3.76
C PRO A 223 -5.11 32.63 3.92
N LEU A 224 -4.34 33.32 3.08
CA LEU A 224 -2.89 33.41 3.25
C LEU A 224 -2.54 34.27 4.47
N ALA A 225 -1.28 34.24 4.90
CA ALA A 225 -0.79 35.09 5.97
C ALA A 225 -0.99 36.59 5.65
N ALA A 226 -1.16 37.41 6.68
CA ALA A 226 -1.41 38.85 6.52
C ALA A 226 -0.31 39.50 5.67
N GLY A 227 -0.72 40.22 4.62
CA GLY A 227 0.19 40.89 3.68
C GLY A 227 0.51 40.12 2.39
N GLN A 228 -0.02 38.91 2.21
CA GLN A 228 0.10 38.17 0.94
C GLN A 228 -1.13 38.38 0.05
N GLU A 229 -0.91 38.77 -1.20
CA GLU A 229 -1.96 38.79 -2.23
C GLU A 229 -2.34 37.35 -2.60
N ASP A 230 -3.62 37.01 -2.46
CA ASP A 230 -4.12 35.70 -2.86
C ASP A 230 -4.52 35.71 -4.34
N ARG A 231 -3.64 35.17 -5.19
CA ARG A 231 -3.85 35.05 -6.65
C ARG A 231 -4.43 33.70 -7.07
N ARG A 232 -4.79 32.83 -6.11
CA ARG A 232 -5.31 31.50 -6.41
C ARG A 232 -6.71 31.63 -7.00
N LYS A 233 -6.99 30.86 -8.06
CA LYS A 233 -8.31 30.84 -8.70
C LYS A 233 -9.39 30.26 -7.77
N LYS A 234 -9.02 29.39 -6.82
CA LYS A 234 -9.87 28.75 -5.79
C LYS A 234 -11.02 27.88 -6.31
N GLU A 235 -11.47 28.08 -7.54
CA GLU A 235 -12.45 27.24 -8.23
C GLU A 235 -11.75 26.07 -8.93
N LEU A 236 -12.39 24.90 -8.85
CA LEU A 236 -12.02 23.74 -9.65
C LEU A 236 -12.60 23.91 -11.04
N ASP A 237 -11.91 23.37 -12.05
CA ASP A 237 -12.44 23.34 -13.41
C ASP A 237 -13.74 22.51 -13.43
N PRO A 238 -14.90 23.13 -13.77
CA PRO A 238 -16.19 22.45 -13.72
C PRO A 238 -16.33 21.35 -14.77
N ASP A 239 -15.65 21.46 -15.92
CA ASP A 239 -15.69 20.44 -16.97
C ASP A 239 -14.92 19.19 -16.52
N VAL A 240 -13.71 19.37 -15.98
CA VAL A 240 -12.90 18.27 -15.43
C VAL A 240 -13.64 17.57 -14.31
N LEU A 241 -14.26 18.32 -13.39
CA LEU A 241 -15.04 17.76 -12.30
C LEU A 241 -16.26 16.96 -12.81
N ALA A 242 -17.01 17.49 -13.77
CA ALA A 242 -18.19 16.80 -14.32
C ALA A 242 -17.81 15.50 -15.06
N ARG A 243 -16.74 15.53 -15.87
CA ARG A 243 -16.20 14.34 -16.56
C ARG A 243 -15.75 13.28 -15.55
N PHE A 244 -15.02 13.69 -14.51
CA PHE A 244 -14.60 12.83 -13.41
C PHE A 244 -15.79 12.19 -12.68
N GLU A 245 -16.80 12.99 -12.33
CA GLU A 245 -18.01 12.51 -11.64
C GLU A 245 -18.80 11.50 -12.48
N SER A 246 -18.88 11.72 -13.80
CA SER A 246 -19.50 10.77 -14.73
C SER A 246 -18.75 9.44 -14.75
N ALA A 247 -17.42 9.46 -14.96
CA ALA A 247 -16.60 8.25 -15.02
C ALA A 247 -16.62 7.46 -13.69
N ALA A 248 -16.59 8.15 -12.55
CA ALA A 248 -16.71 7.53 -11.24
C ALA A 248 -18.07 6.82 -11.04
N THR A 249 -19.15 7.45 -11.54
CA THR A 249 -20.50 6.88 -11.48
C THR A 249 -20.62 5.66 -12.41
N GLU A 250 -20.07 5.73 -13.62
CA GLU A 250 -20.08 4.60 -14.57
C GLU A 250 -19.34 3.36 -14.05
N LEU A 251 -18.19 3.54 -13.40
CA LEU A 251 -17.46 2.45 -12.74
C LEU A 251 -18.24 1.85 -11.57
N LYS A 252 -18.92 2.69 -10.78
CA LYS A 252 -19.71 2.24 -9.63
C LYS A 252 -20.96 1.47 -10.06
N ASP A 253 -21.61 1.93 -11.13
CA ASP A 253 -22.80 1.32 -11.71
C ASP A 253 -22.47 0.05 -12.53
N GLY A 254 -21.18 -0.27 -12.71
CA GLY A 254 -20.74 -1.43 -13.50
C GLY A 254 -20.98 -1.28 -15.01
N LYS A 255 -21.11 -0.04 -15.51
CA LYS A 255 -21.24 0.25 -16.94
C LYS A 255 -19.93 0.03 -17.70
N THR A 256 -18.81 0.20 -16.99
CA THR A 256 -17.47 -0.19 -17.42
C THR A 256 -16.77 -0.94 -16.28
N ASN A 257 -15.91 -1.89 -16.64
CA ASN A 257 -15.04 -2.60 -15.70
C ASN A 257 -13.58 -2.16 -15.80
N ASP A 258 -13.26 -1.30 -16.78
CA ASP A 258 -11.91 -0.80 -17.00
C ASP A 258 -11.73 0.57 -16.31
N PRO A 259 -10.84 0.68 -15.31
CA PRO A 259 -10.62 1.93 -14.59
C PRO A 259 -9.77 2.95 -15.35
N GLU A 260 -9.20 2.66 -16.52
CA GLU A 260 -8.22 3.56 -17.15
C GLU A 260 -8.78 4.95 -17.50
N ALA A 261 -10.01 5.03 -18.03
CA ALA A 261 -10.63 6.33 -18.33
C ALA A 261 -10.85 7.17 -17.05
N TYR A 262 -11.28 6.53 -15.97
CA TYR A 262 -11.39 7.17 -14.65
C TYR A 262 -10.04 7.60 -14.10
N ARG A 263 -9.00 6.75 -14.24
CA ARG A 263 -7.63 7.04 -13.79
C ARG A 263 -7.00 8.21 -14.53
N ALA A 264 -7.25 8.35 -15.83
CA ALA A 264 -6.84 9.52 -16.60
C ALA A 264 -7.49 10.79 -16.04
N LEU A 265 -8.78 10.74 -15.73
CA LEU A 265 -9.52 11.85 -15.12
C LEU A 265 -9.07 12.16 -13.68
N GLN A 266 -8.61 11.17 -12.89
CA GLN A 266 -7.98 11.43 -11.59
C GLN A 266 -6.74 12.32 -11.75
N ARG A 267 -5.94 12.10 -12.80
CA ARG A 267 -4.75 12.89 -13.11
C ARG A 267 -5.12 14.31 -13.56
N GLU A 268 -6.10 14.45 -14.46
CA GLU A 268 -6.62 15.75 -14.87
C GLU A 268 -7.17 16.54 -13.67
N LEU A 269 -7.94 15.89 -12.79
CA LEU A 269 -8.48 16.50 -11.58
C LEU A 269 -7.39 16.90 -10.60
N TRP A 270 -6.36 16.08 -10.40
CA TRP A 270 -5.19 16.43 -9.59
C TRP A 270 -4.50 17.69 -10.12
N ALA A 271 -4.26 17.77 -11.44
CA ALA A 271 -3.63 18.93 -12.07
C ALA A 271 -4.50 20.19 -11.94
N ALA A 272 -5.82 20.07 -12.13
CA ALA A 272 -6.76 21.16 -11.91
C ALA A 272 -6.77 21.62 -10.44
N HIS A 273 -6.68 20.68 -9.49
CA HIS A 273 -6.62 20.97 -8.06
C HIS A 273 -5.32 21.73 -7.67
N ARG A 274 -4.18 21.33 -8.25
CA ARG A 274 -2.90 22.06 -8.14
C ARG A 274 -3.01 23.46 -8.74
N ALA A 275 -3.57 23.60 -9.93
CA ALA A 275 -3.74 24.88 -10.62
C ALA A 275 -4.69 25.84 -9.86
N ALA A 276 -5.66 25.30 -9.11
CA ALA A 276 -6.51 26.07 -8.20
C ALA A 276 -5.77 26.54 -6.93
N GLY A 277 -4.52 26.09 -6.72
CA GLY A 277 -3.64 26.52 -5.64
C GLY A 277 -3.51 25.53 -4.49
N ASN A 278 -3.92 24.26 -4.66
CA ASN A 278 -3.78 23.24 -3.61
C ASN A 278 -2.35 22.67 -3.57
N SER A 279 -1.84 22.46 -2.36
CA SER A 279 -0.48 21.99 -2.06
C SER A 279 -0.28 20.48 -2.23
N TRP A 280 -1.35 19.70 -2.43
CA TRP A 280 -1.32 18.24 -2.51
C TRP A 280 -0.46 17.68 -3.64
N LEU A 281 0.54 16.84 -3.33
CA LEU A 281 1.52 16.31 -4.28
C LEU A 281 1.39 14.81 -4.57
N ILE A 282 0.66 14.05 -3.74
CA ILE A 282 0.53 12.60 -3.93
C ILE A 282 -0.35 12.33 -5.15
N THR A 283 0.18 11.63 -6.15
CA THR A 283 -0.56 11.24 -7.35
C THR A 283 -0.91 9.76 -7.37
N ASP A 284 -0.07 8.92 -6.74
CA ASP A 284 -0.18 7.46 -6.86
C ASP A 284 0.05 6.78 -5.51
N PHE A 285 -0.80 5.80 -5.24
CA PHE A 285 -0.68 4.85 -4.15
C PHE A 285 -0.56 3.44 -4.73
N VAL A 286 0.60 2.83 -4.60
CA VAL A 286 0.91 1.49 -5.11
C VAL A 286 0.99 0.51 -3.96
N THR A 287 0.13 -0.49 -3.94
CA THR A 287 0.12 -1.55 -2.93
C THR A 287 0.64 -2.87 -3.50
N ALA A 288 1.44 -3.59 -2.71
CA ALA A 288 1.98 -4.89 -3.07
C ALA A 288 1.72 -5.92 -1.98
N GLY A 289 1.08 -7.04 -2.33
CA GLY A 289 0.87 -8.17 -1.41
C GLY A 289 0.21 -7.80 -0.10
N THR A 290 -0.82 -6.95 -0.13
CA THR A 290 -1.39 -6.39 1.09
C THR A 290 -2.56 -7.22 1.65
N PRO A 291 -2.62 -7.46 2.98
CA PRO A 291 -3.76 -8.09 3.64
C PRO A 291 -5.04 -7.25 3.62
N MET A 292 -5.01 -6.05 3.02
CA MET A 292 -6.20 -5.24 2.79
C MET A 292 -7.29 -5.97 1.98
N TYR A 293 -6.96 -6.99 1.19
CA TYR A 293 -7.99 -7.75 0.46
C TYR A 293 -8.97 -8.51 1.37
N MET A 294 -8.59 -8.75 2.63
CA MET A 294 -9.43 -9.34 3.67
C MET A 294 -9.77 -8.32 4.79
N ALA A 295 -9.76 -7.03 4.47
CA ALA A 295 -10.01 -5.96 5.43
C ALA A 295 -11.38 -6.08 6.12
N ASP A 296 -12.37 -6.68 5.47
CA ASP A 296 -13.69 -6.96 6.05
C ASP A 296 -13.65 -7.95 7.23
N LYS A 297 -12.56 -8.69 7.40
CA LYS A 297 -12.31 -9.61 8.52
C LYS A 297 -11.34 -9.04 9.55
N LEU A 298 -10.47 -8.12 9.12
CA LEU A 298 -9.42 -7.55 9.97
C LEU A 298 -9.84 -6.22 10.63
N LEU A 299 -10.56 -5.36 9.91
CA LEU A 299 -11.02 -4.05 10.38
C LEU A 299 -12.45 -4.08 10.96
N THR A 300 -13.28 -4.98 10.45
CA THR A 300 -14.70 -5.10 10.77
C THR A 300 -15.06 -6.55 11.06
N LYS A 301 -16.29 -6.80 11.51
CA LYS A 301 -16.79 -8.16 11.75
C LYS A 301 -17.07 -8.91 10.44
N ASP A 302 -17.60 -8.18 9.45
CA ASP A 302 -18.03 -8.69 8.17
C ASP A 302 -17.97 -7.59 7.09
N GLU A 303 -18.37 -7.97 5.87
CA GLU A 303 -18.42 -7.06 4.73
C GLU A 303 -19.53 -6.01 4.88
N ASP A 304 -20.65 -6.34 5.52
CA ASP A 304 -21.77 -5.40 5.68
C ASP A 304 -21.37 -4.22 6.58
N GLU A 305 -20.72 -4.49 7.72
CA GLU A 305 -20.15 -3.44 8.58
C GLU A 305 -19.09 -2.63 7.82
N PHE A 306 -18.27 -3.28 7.00
CA PHE A 306 -17.29 -2.59 6.14
C PHE A 306 -17.98 -1.59 5.20
N ARG A 307 -19.05 -2.01 4.50
CA ARG A 307 -19.84 -1.13 3.62
C ARG A 307 -20.48 0.01 4.39
N VAL A 308 -21.02 -0.24 5.59
CA VAL A 308 -21.59 0.82 6.44
C VAL A 308 -20.53 1.86 6.80
N ARG A 309 -19.29 1.46 7.10
CA ARG A 309 -18.20 2.40 7.37
C ARG A 309 -17.78 3.20 6.13
N GLN A 310 -17.84 2.60 4.94
CA GLN A 310 -17.64 3.35 3.68
C GLN A 310 -18.74 4.40 3.46
N THR A 311 -20.02 4.06 3.69
CA THR A 311 -21.11 5.05 3.54
C THR A 311 -21.04 6.18 4.56
N ARG A 312 -20.52 5.88 5.76
CA ARG A 312 -20.22 6.87 6.82
C ARG A 312 -18.94 7.67 6.57
N ARG A 313 -18.15 7.29 5.56
CA ARG A 313 -16.87 7.93 5.20
C ARG A 313 -15.76 7.72 6.23
N ASP A 314 -15.89 6.69 7.05
CA ASP A 314 -14.83 6.25 7.96
C ASP A 314 -13.71 5.52 7.19
N ILE A 315 -14.04 4.96 6.02
CA ILE A 315 -13.14 4.24 5.12
C ILE A 315 -13.25 4.87 3.73
N ALA A 316 -12.16 5.46 3.26
CA ALA A 316 -12.03 5.98 1.90
C ALA A 316 -12.00 4.85 0.85
N SER A 317 -12.66 5.08 -0.28
CA SER A 317 -12.75 4.15 -1.42
C SER A 317 -12.24 4.79 -2.71
N CYS A 318 -11.94 3.97 -3.72
CA CYS A 318 -11.57 4.40 -5.07
C CYS A 318 -12.51 3.72 -6.09
N PRO A 319 -13.48 4.42 -6.70
CA PRO A 319 -13.74 5.85 -6.55
C PRO A 319 -14.28 6.22 -5.16
N PRO A 320 -14.16 7.50 -4.74
CA PRO A 320 -14.74 7.98 -3.49
C PRO A 320 -16.24 7.71 -3.40
N PHE A 321 -16.75 7.51 -2.18
CA PHE A 321 -18.18 7.33 -2.00
C PHE A 321 -18.93 8.65 -2.33
N PRO A 322 -20.04 8.63 -3.07
CA PRO A 322 -20.81 9.84 -3.39
C PRO A 322 -21.26 10.59 -2.14
N ASP A 323 -21.02 11.90 -2.12
CA ASP A 323 -21.51 12.76 -1.06
C ASP A 323 -22.96 13.16 -1.32
N LEU A 324 -23.92 12.29 -0.96
CA LEU A 324 -25.37 12.45 -1.21
C LEU A 324 -25.87 13.90 -1.10
N PRO A 325 -26.59 14.44 -2.10
CA PRO A 325 -26.84 15.87 -2.23
C PRO A 325 -27.49 16.47 -0.97
N GLY A 326 -26.84 17.50 -0.42
CA GLY A 326 -27.39 18.38 0.61
C GLY A 326 -27.49 19.82 0.08
N LYS A 327 -28.20 20.71 0.78
CA LYS A 327 -28.52 22.08 0.32
C LYS A 327 -27.32 22.97 -0.06
N LYS A 328 -26.08 22.58 0.27
CA LYS A 328 -24.85 23.37 0.07
C LYS A 328 -23.87 22.77 -0.94
N LYS A 329 -24.27 21.83 -1.80
CA LYS A 329 -23.32 21.12 -2.69
C LYS A 329 -23.44 21.53 -4.14
N LYS A 330 -22.30 21.58 -4.83
CA LYS A 330 -22.18 21.91 -6.26
C LYS A 330 -21.95 20.66 -7.13
N GLY A 331 -21.46 19.56 -6.54
CA GLY A 331 -21.22 18.28 -7.22
C GLY A 331 -21.40 17.06 -6.30
N ILE A 332 -21.07 15.88 -6.82
CA ILE A 332 -21.13 14.59 -6.13
C ILE A 332 -19.98 14.45 -5.11
N PHE A 333 -18.81 14.99 -5.41
CA PHE A 333 -17.61 14.86 -4.56
C PHE A 333 -17.05 16.20 -4.05
N SER A 334 -17.70 17.31 -4.39
CA SER A 334 -17.24 18.65 -4.02
C SER A 334 -18.32 19.51 -3.37
N TYR A 335 -17.88 20.49 -2.60
CA TYR A 335 -18.74 21.50 -1.99
C TYR A 335 -18.08 22.88 -2.01
N PRO A 336 -18.87 23.97 -2.14
CA PRO A 336 -18.39 25.32 -1.99
C PRO A 336 -17.94 25.60 -0.55
N TYR A 337 -16.74 26.15 -0.39
CA TYR A 337 -16.19 26.58 0.89
C TYR A 337 -15.30 27.82 0.72
N LYS A 338 -15.53 28.86 1.54
CA LYS A 338 -14.77 30.13 1.54
C LYS A 338 -14.52 30.73 0.14
N GLY A 339 -15.51 30.64 -0.75
CA GLY A 339 -15.46 31.21 -2.11
C GLY A 339 -14.70 30.37 -3.14
N GLY A 340 -14.39 29.11 -2.85
CA GLY A 340 -13.85 28.15 -3.81
C GLY A 340 -14.55 26.78 -3.73
N ASP A 341 -14.16 25.88 -4.62
CA ASP A 341 -14.68 24.51 -4.66
C ASP A 341 -13.67 23.55 -4.02
N VAL A 342 -14.17 22.70 -3.11
CA VAL A 342 -13.35 21.80 -2.31
C VAL A 342 -13.86 20.37 -2.43
N LEU A 343 -12.96 19.44 -2.74
CA LEU A 343 -13.23 18.00 -2.65
C LEU A 343 -13.37 17.58 -1.18
N TYR A 344 -14.39 16.80 -0.83
CA TYR A 344 -14.67 16.51 0.58
C TYR A 344 -13.58 15.65 1.26
N HIS A 345 -13.59 15.66 2.59
CA HIS A 345 -12.54 15.11 3.46
C HIS A 345 -12.26 13.60 3.29
N ALA A 346 -13.14 12.84 2.67
CA ALA A 346 -13.00 11.40 2.48
C ALA A 346 -12.90 11.00 1.00
N ALA A 347 -12.51 11.97 0.14
CA ALA A 347 -12.21 11.77 -1.27
C ALA A 347 -10.70 11.90 -1.63
N PRO A 348 -9.74 11.37 -0.86
CA PRO A 348 -8.32 11.44 -1.25
C PRO A 348 -8.09 10.75 -2.61
N PHE A 349 -8.75 9.61 -2.82
CA PHE A 349 -8.68 8.86 -4.07
C PHE A 349 -9.50 9.49 -5.21
N ALA A 350 -9.95 10.73 -5.09
CA ALA A 350 -10.36 11.51 -6.27
C ALA A 350 -9.15 11.97 -7.09
N VAL A 351 -8.04 12.26 -6.41
CA VAL A 351 -6.81 12.82 -7.00
C VAL A 351 -5.59 11.91 -6.80
N VAL A 352 -5.75 10.80 -6.08
CA VAL A 352 -4.73 9.76 -5.90
C VAL A 352 -5.19 8.50 -6.62
N ARG A 353 -4.43 8.07 -7.64
CA ARG A 353 -4.65 6.79 -8.31
C ARG A 353 -4.20 5.66 -7.40
N TRP A 354 -4.96 4.58 -7.36
CA TRP A 354 -4.62 3.41 -6.56
C TRP A 354 -4.37 2.21 -7.48
N SER A 355 -3.15 1.67 -7.42
CA SER A 355 -2.75 0.46 -8.14
C SER A 355 -2.35 -0.62 -7.14
N ASN A 356 -2.73 -1.86 -7.39
CA ASN A 356 -2.46 -2.99 -6.50
C ASN A 356 -1.91 -4.18 -7.29
N MET A 357 -0.85 -4.79 -6.78
CA MET A 357 -0.28 -6.01 -7.34
C MET A 357 -0.12 -7.11 -6.28
N TRP A 358 -0.34 -8.36 -6.67
CA TRP A 358 -0.13 -9.51 -5.79
C TRP A 358 0.25 -10.78 -6.57
N PHE A 359 0.94 -11.70 -5.90
CA PHE A 359 1.13 -13.07 -6.42
C PHE A 359 -0.09 -13.93 -6.07
N PRO A 360 -0.93 -14.37 -7.02
CA PRO A 360 -2.14 -15.12 -6.69
C PRO A 360 -1.84 -16.44 -5.99
N ALA A 361 -2.58 -16.74 -4.92
CA ALA A 361 -2.54 -18.05 -4.28
C ALA A 361 -3.30 -19.10 -5.11
N HIS A 362 -2.62 -19.73 -6.05
CA HIS A 362 -3.17 -20.82 -6.85
C HIS A 362 -3.58 -22.00 -5.96
N LEU A 363 -4.74 -22.59 -6.28
CA LEU A 363 -5.38 -23.63 -5.45
C LEU A 363 -5.59 -23.22 -3.97
N GLY A 364 -5.55 -21.92 -3.68
CA GLY A 364 -5.67 -21.39 -2.31
C GLY A 364 -4.48 -21.69 -1.40
N PHE A 365 -3.30 -21.97 -1.97
CA PHE A 365 -2.08 -22.27 -1.21
C PHE A 365 -0.77 -21.86 -1.91
N PHE A 366 -0.65 -22.00 -3.23
CA PHE A 366 0.60 -21.75 -3.95
C PHE A 366 0.69 -20.29 -4.38
N GLY A 367 1.43 -19.48 -3.62
CA GLY A 367 1.64 -18.06 -3.87
C GLY A 367 1.55 -17.22 -2.60
N ASP A 368 1.19 -15.95 -2.74
CA ASP A 368 1.03 -15.05 -1.60
C ASP A 368 -0.33 -15.28 -0.92
N TRP A 369 -0.30 -15.69 0.35
CA TRP A 369 -1.50 -15.95 1.14
C TRP A 369 -2.22 -14.67 1.59
N PHE A 370 -1.47 -13.57 1.70
CA PHE A 370 -1.92 -12.30 2.25
C PHE A 370 -2.19 -11.26 1.17
N GLY A 371 -1.78 -11.50 -0.08
CA GLY A 371 -2.12 -10.64 -1.21
C GLY A 371 -3.41 -11.05 -1.90
N GLY A 372 -4.15 -10.07 -2.43
CA GLY A 372 -5.36 -10.32 -3.20
C GLY A 372 -5.90 -9.03 -3.86
N PRO A 373 -6.97 -9.16 -4.66
CA PRO A 373 -7.62 -8.02 -5.31
C PRO A 373 -8.31 -7.12 -4.28
N LEU A 374 -8.14 -5.81 -4.41
CA LEU A 374 -8.72 -4.82 -3.50
C LEU A 374 -10.04 -4.25 -4.00
N ALA A 375 -10.33 -4.35 -5.30
CA ALA A 375 -11.47 -3.71 -5.93
C ALA A 375 -12.81 -4.12 -5.31
N ARG A 376 -12.91 -5.38 -4.85
CA ARG A 376 -14.08 -5.86 -4.11
C ARG A 376 -14.39 -4.97 -2.92
N LEU A 377 -13.43 -4.71 -2.03
CA LEU A 377 -13.67 -3.97 -0.81
C LEU A 377 -13.54 -2.46 -1.01
N PHE A 378 -12.47 -2.00 -1.65
CA PHE A 378 -12.12 -0.59 -1.72
C PHE A 378 -12.60 0.12 -2.99
N GLY A 379 -13.13 -0.60 -3.98
CA GLY A 379 -13.82 -0.03 -5.14
C GLY A 379 -13.13 -0.30 -6.48
N THR A 380 -13.91 -0.21 -7.56
CA THR A 380 -13.52 -0.60 -8.93
C THR A 380 -12.59 0.38 -9.64
N GLY A 381 -12.24 1.51 -9.01
CA GLY A 381 -11.26 2.48 -9.52
C GLY A 381 -9.81 2.05 -9.24
N ILE A 382 -9.62 0.98 -8.46
CA ILE A 382 -8.31 0.38 -8.21
C ILE A 382 -7.90 -0.46 -9.42
N LYS A 383 -6.68 -0.23 -9.92
CA LYS A 383 -6.06 -1.12 -10.92
C LYS A 383 -5.45 -2.31 -10.21
N ASP A 384 -6.23 -3.37 -10.05
CA ASP A 384 -5.78 -4.67 -9.55
C ASP A 384 -5.05 -5.45 -10.65
N TYR A 385 -3.78 -5.80 -10.42
CA TYR A 385 -2.98 -6.59 -11.34
C TYR A 385 -2.45 -7.87 -10.67
N PRO A 386 -2.95 -9.06 -11.06
CA PRO A 386 -2.39 -10.32 -10.57
C PRO A 386 -1.06 -10.59 -11.27
N LEU A 387 0.03 -10.75 -10.51
CA LEU A 387 1.37 -10.97 -11.07
C LEU A 387 1.49 -12.35 -11.72
N MET A 388 1.79 -12.36 -13.02
CA MET A 388 1.89 -13.57 -13.83
C MET A 388 3.33 -13.98 -14.17
N GLY A 389 4.32 -13.10 -13.96
CA GLY A 389 5.73 -13.32 -14.24
C GLY A 389 6.53 -13.93 -13.06
N ASN A 390 7.85 -13.72 -13.06
CA ASN A 390 8.79 -14.26 -12.06
C ASN A 390 8.79 -15.82 -11.94
N ASP A 391 8.45 -16.51 -13.04
CA ASP A 391 8.48 -17.97 -13.23
C ASP A 391 7.82 -18.81 -12.11
N TRP A 392 8.45 -19.93 -11.72
CA TRP A 392 7.95 -20.86 -10.71
C TRP A 392 7.97 -20.26 -9.29
N LYS A 393 8.76 -19.20 -9.06
CA LYS A 393 8.96 -18.60 -7.74
C LYS A 393 7.69 -17.94 -7.22
N ARG A 394 6.79 -17.46 -8.10
CA ARG A 394 5.49 -16.91 -7.70
C ARG A 394 4.57 -17.92 -7.03
N PHE A 395 4.79 -19.22 -7.24
CA PHE A 395 3.99 -20.30 -6.65
C PHE A 395 4.53 -20.76 -5.29
N LEU A 396 5.65 -20.20 -4.81
CA LEU A 396 6.20 -20.55 -3.51
C LEU A 396 5.19 -20.18 -2.41
N PRO A 397 4.63 -21.17 -1.68
CA PRO A 397 3.56 -20.94 -0.72
C PRO A 397 4.06 -20.04 0.41
N ALA A 398 3.32 -18.96 0.67
CA ALA A 398 3.64 -17.87 1.58
C ALA A 398 4.89 -17.06 1.19
N TRP A 399 6.00 -17.70 0.82
CA TRP A 399 7.26 -17.04 0.49
C TRP A 399 7.18 -16.05 -0.66
N ALA A 400 6.28 -16.27 -1.63
CA ALA A 400 6.01 -15.31 -2.70
C ALA A 400 5.70 -13.91 -2.16
N HIS A 401 5.11 -13.80 -0.96
CA HIS A 401 4.85 -12.54 -0.28
C HIS A 401 6.09 -11.65 -0.08
N THR A 402 7.29 -12.25 -0.02
CA THR A 402 8.55 -11.54 0.22
C THR A 402 9.32 -11.20 -1.06
N LEU A 403 8.79 -11.60 -2.23
CA LEU A 403 9.53 -11.58 -3.49
C LEU A 403 9.27 -10.35 -4.37
N TYR A 404 8.32 -9.48 -4.03
CA TYR A 404 7.86 -8.35 -4.88
C TYR A 404 8.98 -7.46 -5.43
N PHE A 405 10.07 -7.26 -4.69
CA PHE A 405 11.19 -6.42 -5.13
C PHE A 405 12.51 -7.21 -5.25
N THR A 406 12.44 -8.54 -5.39
CA THR A 406 13.65 -9.40 -5.34
C THR A 406 14.28 -9.63 -6.71
N TYR A 407 13.59 -9.32 -7.81
CA TYR A 407 14.05 -9.59 -9.17
C TYR A 407 14.04 -8.30 -10.01
N PRO A 408 14.93 -7.34 -9.71
CA PRO A 408 14.97 -6.04 -10.39
C PRO A 408 15.31 -6.16 -11.89
N GLU A 409 16.02 -7.21 -12.30
CA GLU A 409 16.41 -7.43 -13.70
C GLU A 409 15.31 -8.10 -14.55
N ASP A 410 14.22 -8.56 -13.92
CA ASP A 410 13.12 -9.25 -14.62
C ASP A 410 12.03 -8.24 -14.96
N GLU A 411 12.12 -7.64 -16.15
CA GLU A 411 11.15 -6.70 -16.72
C GLU A 411 10.16 -7.38 -17.67
N SER A 412 10.05 -8.71 -17.62
CA SER A 412 9.10 -9.44 -18.46
C SER A 412 7.65 -9.02 -18.19
N GLU A 413 6.78 -9.16 -19.17
CA GLU A 413 5.36 -8.84 -19.03
C GLU A 413 4.75 -9.60 -17.83
N GLY A 414 4.12 -8.85 -16.92
CA GLY A 414 3.50 -9.41 -15.70
C GLY A 414 4.47 -9.77 -14.57
N SER A 415 5.78 -9.49 -14.72
CA SER A 415 6.74 -9.50 -13.62
C SER A 415 6.43 -8.40 -12.59
N ALA A 416 6.86 -8.60 -11.34
CA ALA A 416 6.67 -7.59 -10.31
C ALA A 416 7.33 -6.25 -10.64
N THR A 417 8.49 -6.28 -11.29
CA THR A 417 9.27 -5.08 -11.65
C THR A 417 8.62 -4.33 -12.81
N GLY A 418 8.29 -5.01 -13.91
CA GLY A 418 7.61 -4.37 -15.05
C GLY A 418 6.28 -3.73 -14.64
N VAL A 419 5.47 -4.45 -13.86
CA VAL A 419 4.18 -3.93 -13.35
C VAL A 419 4.39 -2.74 -12.41
N LEU A 420 5.46 -2.72 -11.61
CA LEU A 420 5.81 -1.58 -10.76
C LEU A 420 6.14 -0.34 -11.60
N HIS A 421 6.91 -0.49 -12.68
CA HIS A 421 7.21 0.62 -13.61
C HIS A 421 5.95 1.17 -14.27
N ASP A 422 5.07 0.30 -14.76
CA ASP A 422 3.77 0.66 -15.34
C ASP A 422 2.90 1.43 -14.35
N PHE A 423 2.96 1.09 -13.05
CA PHE A 423 2.19 1.79 -12.03
C PHE A 423 2.77 3.15 -11.64
N MET A 424 4.10 3.27 -11.64
CA MET A 424 4.76 4.51 -11.25
C MET A 424 4.75 5.55 -12.36
N GLU A 425 4.76 5.15 -13.64
CA GLU A 425 4.79 6.06 -14.80
C GLU A 425 5.83 7.18 -14.57
N LEU A 426 7.09 6.81 -14.36
CA LEU A 426 8.13 7.80 -14.02
C LEU A 426 8.49 8.70 -15.21
N ASP A 427 8.24 8.27 -16.45
CA ASP A 427 8.45 9.08 -17.66
C ASP A 427 7.69 10.42 -17.57
N PRO A 428 8.39 11.57 -17.52
CA PRO A 428 7.76 12.89 -17.43
C PRO A 428 6.78 13.19 -18.56
N GLN A 429 7.01 12.65 -19.77
CA GLN A 429 6.10 12.85 -20.90
C GLN A 429 4.74 12.18 -20.67
N ALA A 430 4.69 11.11 -19.88
CA ALA A 430 3.47 10.37 -19.60
C ALA A 430 2.51 11.10 -18.65
N TRP A 431 3.02 11.97 -17.76
CA TRP A 431 2.19 12.61 -16.73
C TRP A 431 2.27 14.14 -16.67
N TRP A 432 3.21 14.78 -17.36
CA TRP A 432 3.39 16.23 -17.35
C TRP A 432 3.85 16.80 -18.72
N PRO A 433 3.04 16.67 -19.79
CA PRO A 433 3.44 17.03 -21.15
C PRO A 433 3.73 18.53 -21.37
N ASN A 434 3.25 19.40 -20.46
CA ASN A 434 3.43 20.86 -20.52
C ASN A 434 4.50 21.40 -19.56
N GLY A 435 5.26 20.51 -18.88
CA GLY A 435 6.41 20.94 -18.10
C GLY A 435 7.48 21.50 -19.00
N ALA A 436 7.81 22.78 -18.83
CA ALA A 436 9.01 23.33 -19.43
C ALA A 436 10.20 22.49 -18.95
N ARG A 437 10.75 21.63 -19.82
CA ARG A 437 12.04 20.98 -19.59
C ARG A 437 13.03 22.10 -19.27
N ALA A 438 13.47 22.20 -18.02
CA ALA A 438 14.67 22.96 -17.74
C ALA A 438 15.76 22.31 -18.58
N LYS A 439 16.43 23.10 -19.43
CA LYS A 439 17.63 22.62 -20.13
C LYS A 439 18.54 22.00 -19.06
N PRO A 440 19.08 20.79 -19.28
CA PRO A 440 20.06 20.23 -18.35
C PRO A 440 21.14 21.30 -18.15
N ALA A 441 21.40 21.64 -16.89
CA ALA A 441 22.49 22.54 -16.56
C ALA A 441 23.72 21.97 -17.24
N GLY A 442 24.29 22.76 -18.17
CA GLY A 442 25.52 22.39 -18.85
C GLY A 442 26.54 21.97 -17.80
N ASP A 443 27.19 20.84 -18.07
CA ASP A 443 28.28 20.29 -17.29
C ASP A 443 29.15 21.44 -16.75
N PRO A 444 29.35 21.58 -15.42
CA PRO A 444 30.22 22.63 -14.93
C PRO A 444 31.60 22.36 -15.52
N ASP A 445 32.05 23.26 -16.40
CA ASP A 445 33.41 23.32 -16.93
C ASP A 445 34.37 22.93 -15.80
N VAL A 446 34.94 21.72 -15.91
CA VAL A 446 36.11 21.33 -15.16
C VAL A 446 37.25 22.17 -15.74
N LYS A 447 37.33 23.43 -15.29
CA LYS A 447 38.50 24.26 -15.49
C LYS A 447 39.63 23.56 -14.79
N GLY A 448 40.59 23.12 -15.60
CA GLY A 448 41.82 22.46 -15.18
C GLY A 448 42.44 23.19 -14.01
N VAL A 449 42.73 22.43 -12.96
CA VAL A 449 43.75 22.79 -11.99
C VAL A 449 45.07 22.64 -12.74
N GLU A 450 45.64 23.76 -13.17
CA GLU A 450 47.06 23.86 -13.50
C GLU A 450 47.84 23.43 -12.25
N SER A 451 48.65 22.39 -12.42
CA SER A 451 49.64 21.95 -11.46
C SER A 451 50.80 22.95 -11.48
N ASP A 452 50.88 23.81 -10.47
CA ASP A 452 52.15 24.37 -10.01
C ASP A 452 52.75 23.37 -9.01
N GLU A 453 53.60 22.47 -9.52
CA GLU A 453 54.87 22.00 -8.92
C GLU A 453 55.62 21.05 -9.87
#